data_AF-A0A5M9WLS6-F1
#
_entry.id   AF-A0A5M9WLS6-F1
#
_cell.length_a   1.000
_cell.length_b   1.000
_cell.length_c   1.000
_cell.angle_alpha   90.00
_cell.angle_beta   90.00
_cell.angle_gamma   90.00
#
_symmetry.space_group_name_H-M   'P 1'
#
loop_
_entity.id
_entity.type
_entity.pdbx_description
1 polymer ?
#
loop_
_entity_poly.entity_id
_entity_poly.type
_entity_poly.pdbx_seq_one_letter_code
_entity_poly.pdbx_strand_id
1 'polypeptide(L)'
;MAILKEIIETAYYISGIILVVGVAFGAKQLTLLKKDLNDRNRRAAAEKSIEYLAYFEKEIVSTVSEFGKSFREEVATPADDRYLFNKDFRLTTDTLTKEIYAECIIKQRLQIVTVLNRLEFFSAVIESRITDEELLYVPTSKLFCEFISSNHVFISLLRDSGTPYKNLVSLYLKWSKRMEVEKLKLQVEETQHKIKEQGTDYHSSPPIGM
;
A
#
# COMPACT_ATOMS: atom_id res chain seq x y z
N MET A 1 -47.56 0.56 -58.46
CA MET A 1 -47.22 1.32 -57.23
C MET A 1 -47.39 0.51 -55.95
N ALA A 2 -48.46 -0.28 -55.77
CA ALA A 2 -48.70 -1.07 -54.55
C ALA A 2 -47.56 -2.07 -54.23
N ILE A 3 -47.10 -2.84 -55.21
CA ILE A 3 -46.03 -3.85 -55.03
C ILE A 3 -44.70 -3.20 -54.58
N LEU A 4 -44.35 -2.02 -55.13
CA LEU A 4 -43.12 -1.32 -54.75
C LEU A 4 -43.17 -0.84 -53.29
N LYS A 5 -44.34 -0.39 -52.84
CA LYS A 5 -44.56 0.04 -51.46
C LYS A 5 -44.40 -1.14 -50.49
N GLU A 6 -44.96 -2.31 -50.81
CA GLU A 6 -44.84 -3.53 -50.00
C GLU A 6 -43.39 -4.02 -49.89
N ILE A 7 -42.62 -3.95 -50.98
CA ILE A 7 -41.19 -4.33 -50.97
C ILE A 7 -40.39 -3.41 -50.05
N ILE A 8 -40.61 -2.09 -50.15
CA ILE A 8 -39.91 -1.09 -49.32
C ILE A 8 -40.28 -1.28 -47.84
N GLU A 9 -41.56 -1.51 -47.55
CA GLU A 9 -42.06 -1.71 -46.19
C GLU A 9 -41.49 -2.98 -45.55
N THR A 10 -41.39 -4.07 -46.32
CA THR A 10 -40.74 -5.32 -45.89
C THR A 10 -39.25 -5.12 -45.62
N ALA A 11 -38.54 -4.42 -46.52
CA ALA A 11 -37.12 -4.12 -46.35
C ALA A 11 -36.86 -3.23 -45.11
N TYR A 12 -37.75 -2.27 -44.83
CA TYR A 12 -37.67 -1.43 -43.64
C TYR A 12 -37.81 -2.24 -42.35
N TYR A 13 -38.78 -3.17 -42.28
CA TYR A 13 -38.92 -4.06 -41.12
C TYR A 13 -37.71 -4.96 -40.91
N ILE A 14 -37.18 -5.55 -42.00
CA ILE A 14 -35.97 -6.38 -41.93
C ILE A 14 -34.75 -5.55 -41.49
N SER A 15 -34.60 -4.34 -42.00
CA SER A 15 -33.53 -3.41 -41.61
C SER A 15 -33.59 -3.07 -40.12
N GLY A 16 -34.79 -2.84 -39.57
CA GLY A 16 -34.98 -2.62 -38.14
C GLY A 16 -34.55 -3.80 -37.28
N ILE A 17 -34.89 -5.03 -37.67
CA ILE A 17 -34.47 -6.26 -36.97
C ILE A 17 -32.94 -6.41 -37.03
N ILE A 18 -32.34 -6.22 -38.20
CA ILE A 18 -30.88 -6.29 -38.39
C ILE A 18 -30.18 -5.24 -37.53
N LEU A 19 -30.71 -4.01 -37.45
CA LEU A 19 -30.16 -2.95 -36.64
C LEU A 19 -30.19 -3.30 -35.14
N VAL A 20 -31.33 -3.77 -34.63
CA VAL A 20 -31.47 -4.18 -33.22
C VAL A 20 -30.51 -5.32 -32.89
N VAL A 21 -30.44 -6.33 -33.75
CA VAL A 21 -29.51 -7.47 -33.60
C VAL A 21 -28.05 -6.99 -33.63
N GLY A 22 -27.70 -6.10 -34.56
CA GLY A 22 -26.36 -5.52 -34.66
C GLY A 22 -25.94 -4.75 -33.41
N VAL A 23 -26.84 -3.93 -32.86
CA VAL A 23 -26.62 -3.20 -31.59
C VAL A 23 -26.41 -4.18 -30.44
N ALA A 24 -27.22 -5.24 -30.34
CA ALA A 24 -27.08 -6.24 -29.29
C ALA A 24 -25.73 -6.99 -29.37
N PHE A 25 -25.29 -7.36 -30.57
CA PHE A 25 -23.96 -7.95 -30.77
C PHE A 25 -22.83 -6.98 -30.43
N GLY A 26 -22.95 -5.70 -30.83
CA GLY A 26 -21.98 -4.66 -30.48
C GLY A 26 -21.83 -4.47 -28.98
N ALA A 27 -22.95 -4.41 -28.24
CA ALA A 27 -22.93 -4.30 -26.77
C ALA A 27 -22.25 -5.52 -26.10
N LYS A 28 -22.51 -6.73 -26.62
CA LYS A 28 -21.87 -7.96 -26.13
C LYS A 28 -20.37 -7.95 -26.40
N GLN A 29 -19.93 -7.54 -27.59
CA GLN A 29 -18.50 -7.42 -27.93
C GLN A 29 -17.79 -6.40 -27.02
N LEU A 30 -18.40 -5.24 -26.76
CA LEU A 30 -17.83 -4.24 -25.86
C LEU A 30 -17.65 -4.78 -24.44
N THR A 31 -18.61 -5.59 -23.96
CA THR A 31 -18.53 -6.22 -22.64
C THR A 31 -17.40 -7.26 -22.57
N LEU A 32 -17.23 -8.07 -23.62
CA LEU A 32 -16.12 -9.03 -23.71
C LEU A 32 -14.76 -8.34 -23.80
N LEU A 33 -14.65 -7.26 -24.58
CA LEU A 33 -13.43 -6.44 -24.69
C LEU A 33 -13.06 -5.80 -23.35
N LYS A 34 -14.04 -5.23 -22.63
CA LYS A 34 -13.81 -4.68 -21.28
C LYS A 34 -13.27 -5.75 -20.33
N LYS A 35 -13.82 -6.97 -20.39
CA LYS A 35 -13.35 -8.09 -19.56
C LYS A 35 -11.91 -8.49 -19.92
N ASP A 36 -11.60 -8.65 -21.21
CA ASP A 36 -10.25 -8.99 -21.67
C ASP A 36 -9.23 -7.91 -21.29
N LEU A 37 -9.57 -6.63 -21.46
CA LEU A 37 -8.73 -5.51 -21.02
C LEU A 37 -8.48 -5.55 -19.50
N ASN A 38 -9.51 -5.82 -18.71
CA ASN A 38 -9.35 -5.91 -17.26
C ASN A 38 -8.46 -7.10 -16.84
N ASP A 39 -8.63 -8.26 -17.50
CA ASP A 39 -7.79 -9.44 -17.23
C ASP A 39 -6.33 -9.22 -17.64
N ARG A 40 -6.09 -8.57 -18.79
CA ARG A 40 -4.73 -8.20 -19.23
C ARG A 40 -4.09 -7.18 -18.29
N ASN A 41 -4.82 -6.14 -17.91
CA ASN A 41 -4.32 -5.13 -16.98
C ASN A 41 -3.98 -5.74 -15.63
N ARG A 42 -4.82 -6.64 -15.11
CA ARG A 42 -4.54 -7.36 -13.86
C ARG A 42 -3.28 -8.22 -13.95
N ARG A 43 -3.09 -8.94 -15.05
CA ARG A 43 -1.87 -9.75 -15.26
C ARG A 43 -0.63 -8.87 -15.37
N ALA A 44 -0.69 -7.79 -16.14
CA ALA A 44 0.41 -6.84 -16.28
C ALA A 44 0.77 -6.18 -14.93
N ALA A 45 -0.24 -5.79 -14.14
CA ALA A 45 -0.04 -5.23 -12.81
C ALA A 45 0.62 -6.24 -11.86
N ALA A 46 0.21 -7.51 -11.90
CA ALA A 46 0.81 -8.57 -11.10
C ALA A 46 2.26 -8.85 -11.51
N GLU A 47 2.55 -8.93 -12.81
CA GLU A 47 3.92 -9.10 -13.33
C GLU A 47 4.82 -7.94 -12.88
N LYS A 48 4.33 -6.69 -13.00
CA LYS A 48 5.05 -5.52 -12.48
C LYS A 48 5.22 -5.56 -10.96
N SER A 49 4.21 -5.97 -10.20
CA SER A 49 4.39 -6.16 -8.76
C SER A 49 5.51 -7.14 -8.45
N ILE A 50 5.61 -8.26 -9.17
CA ILE A 50 6.70 -9.25 -8.97
C ILE A 50 8.07 -8.64 -9.29
N GLU A 51 8.20 -7.88 -10.38
CA GLU A 51 9.44 -7.15 -10.70
C GLU A 51 9.83 -6.20 -9.55
N TYR A 52 8.87 -5.47 -9.00
CA TYR A 52 9.11 -4.53 -7.90
C TYR A 52 9.35 -5.22 -6.55
N LEU A 53 8.86 -6.44 -6.33
CA LEU A 53 9.25 -7.26 -5.19
C LEU A 53 10.72 -7.67 -5.29
N ALA A 54 11.15 -8.14 -6.46
CA ALA A 54 12.54 -8.49 -6.70
C ALA A 54 13.46 -7.26 -6.57
N TYR A 55 13.02 -6.09 -7.07
CA TYR A 55 13.70 -4.82 -6.82
C TYR A 55 13.76 -4.50 -5.33
N PHE A 56 12.65 -4.59 -4.59
CA PHE A 56 12.62 -4.27 -3.17
C PHE A 56 13.58 -5.16 -2.37
N GLU A 57 13.56 -6.46 -2.62
CA GLU A 57 14.48 -7.41 -2.00
C GLU A 57 15.94 -7.04 -2.29
N LYS A 58 16.30 -6.90 -3.57
CA LYS A 58 17.69 -6.70 -3.95
C LYS A 58 18.22 -5.31 -3.58
N GLU A 59 17.43 -4.28 -3.84
CA GLU A 59 17.88 -2.90 -3.87
C GLU A 59 17.46 -2.10 -2.63
N ILE A 60 16.40 -2.51 -1.91
CA ILE A 60 15.95 -1.81 -0.70
C ILE A 60 16.40 -2.57 0.55
N VAL A 61 16.13 -3.88 0.65
CA VAL A 61 16.49 -4.66 1.84
C VAL A 61 18.01 -4.63 2.07
N SER A 62 18.82 -4.81 1.03
CA SER A 62 20.28 -4.70 1.11
C SER A 62 20.72 -3.33 1.64
N THR A 63 20.27 -2.24 1.03
CA THR A 63 20.71 -0.88 1.43
C THR A 63 20.20 -0.50 2.82
N VAL A 64 18.98 -0.91 3.20
CA VAL A 64 18.45 -0.72 4.57
C VAL A 64 19.27 -1.50 5.59
N SER A 65 19.65 -2.74 5.27
CA SER A 65 20.47 -3.59 6.14
C SER A 65 21.86 -3.01 6.35
N GLU A 66 22.51 -2.58 5.26
CA GLU A 66 23.83 -1.94 5.28
C GLU A 66 23.81 -0.65 6.09
N PHE A 67 22.85 0.24 5.81
CA PHE A 67 22.66 1.46 6.58
C PHE A 67 22.44 1.17 8.07
N GLY A 68 21.54 0.23 8.38
CA GLY A 68 21.21 -0.14 9.75
C GLY A 68 22.41 -0.73 10.50
N LYS A 69 23.27 -1.48 9.81
CA LYS A 69 24.52 -2.00 10.38
C LYS A 69 25.48 -0.85 10.71
N SER A 70 25.80 0.00 9.73
CA SER A 70 26.71 1.13 9.92
C SER A 70 26.21 2.12 10.98
N PHE A 71 24.90 2.36 11.03
CA PHE A 71 24.33 3.25 12.05
C PHE A 71 24.48 2.70 13.47
N ARG A 72 24.26 1.39 13.68
CA ARG A 72 24.46 0.76 14.98
C ARG A 72 25.92 0.68 15.41
N GLU A 73 26.85 0.64 14.47
CA GLU A 73 28.29 0.69 14.75
C GLU A 73 28.72 2.09 15.24
N GLU A 74 28.11 3.16 14.71
CA GLU A 74 28.43 4.54 15.11
C GLU A 74 27.61 5.05 16.29
N VAL A 75 26.37 4.58 16.45
CA VAL A 75 25.41 5.03 17.47
C VAL A 75 24.97 3.84 18.31
N ALA A 76 25.65 3.64 19.44
CA ALA A 76 25.37 2.53 20.36
C ALA A 76 23.99 2.65 21.02
N THR A 77 23.57 3.87 21.38
CA THR A 77 22.29 4.15 22.03
C THR A 77 21.61 5.30 21.30
N PRO A 78 20.69 5.00 20.37
CA PRO A 78 19.91 6.04 19.68
C PRO A 78 19.07 6.85 20.66
N ALA A 79 18.95 8.15 20.39
CA ALA A 79 18.11 9.09 21.12
C ALA A 79 16.64 8.68 20.96
N ASP A 80 15.87 8.81 22.05
CA ASP A 80 14.43 8.60 21.97
C ASP A 80 13.78 9.81 21.28
N ASP A 81 13.30 9.62 20.06
CA ASP A 81 12.69 10.65 19.24
C ASP A 81 11.17 10.46 19.05
N ARG A 82 10.57 9.46 19.72
CA ARG A 82 9.16 9.08 19.52
C ARG A 82 8.17 10.22 19.80
N TYR A 83 8.52 11.12 20.71
CA TYR A 83 7.68 12.28 21.06
C TYR A 83 7.64 13.35 19.97
N LEU A 84 8.57 13.33 19.02
CA LEU A 84 8.61 14.26 17.87
C LEU A 84 7.79 13.77 16.68
N PHE A 85 7.21 12.57 16.77
CA PHE A 85 6.44 12.02 15.66
C PHE A 85 5.19 12.86 15.39
N ASN A 86 5.16 13.49 14.22
CA ASN A 86 4.00 14.17 13.67
C ASN A 86 3.57 13.51 12.36
N LYS A 87 2.27 13.25 12.21
CA LYS A 87 1.66 12.67 11.00
C LYS A 87 1.94 13.48 9.74
N ASP A 88 2.21 14.78 9.87
CA ASP A 88 2.51 15.65 8.73
C ASP A 88 3.96 15.55 8.23
N PHE A 89 4.83 14.86 8.97
CA PHE A 89 6.28 14.78 8.71
C PHE A 89 6.88 16.18 8.48
N ARG A 90 6.64 17.08 9.43
CA ARG A 90 7.15 18.45 9.46
C ARG A 90 7.71 18.74 10.84
N LEU A 91 9.00 19.03 10.89
CA LEU A 91 9.72 19.44 12.08
C LEU A 91 10.69 20.55 11.70
N THR A 92 10.75 21.56 12.55
CA THR A 92 11.68 22.68 12.43
C THR A 92 12.88 22.41 13.34
N THR A 93 14.06 22.91 12.96
CA THR A 93 15.33 22.61 13.67
C THR A 93 15.38 23.11 15.12
N ASP A 94 14.59 24.12 15.46
CA ASP A 94 14.42 24.65 16.82
C ASP A 94 13.76 23.66 17.79
N THR A 95 13.06 22.65 17.27
CA THR A 95 12.40 21.62 18.10
C THR A 95 13.31 20.46 18.51
N LEU A 96 14.54 20.42 17.98
CA LEU A 96 15.45 19.28 18.16
C LEU A 96 16.43 19.49 19.30
N THR A 97 16.66 18.42 20.08
CA THR A 97 17.79 18.38 21.01
C THR A 97 19.11 18.22 20.26
N LYS A 98 20.22 18.56 20.91
CA LYS A 98 21.56 18.47 20.30
C LYS A 98 21.91 17.03 19.92
N GLU A 99 21.44 16.06 20.69
CA GLU A 99 21.65 14.63 20.48
C GLU A 99 20.95 14.17 19.20
N ILE A 100 19.66 14.51 19.04
CA ILE A 100 18.87 14.17 17.84
C ILE A 100 19.45 14.84 16.60
N TYR A 101 19.88 16.10 16.72
CA TYR A 101 20.53 16.81 15.63
C TYR A 101 21.85 16.15 15.22
N ALA A 102 22.68 15.74 16.19
CA ALA A 102 23.92 15.01 15.93
C ALA A 102 23.67 13.67 15.22
N GLU A 103 22.64 12.93 15.63
CA GLU A 103 22.23 11.70 14.94
C GLU A 103 21.79 11.96 13.50
N CYS A 104 21.07 13.04 13.23
CA CYS A 104 20.70 13.39 11.85
C CYS A 104 21.94 13.64 10.97
N ILE A 105 22.98 14.28 11.52
CA ILE A 105 24.27 14.45 10.83
C ILE A 105 24.94 13.10 10.55
N ILE A 106 24.93 12.20 11.54
CA ILE A 106 25.46 10.84 11.38
C ILE A 106 24.70 10.08 10.29
N LYS A 107 23.36 10.08 10.34
CA LYS A 107 22.50 9.44 9.32
C LYS A 107 22.78 9.99 7.93
N GLN A 108 22.95 11.31 7.78
CA GLN A 108 23.34 11.96 6.53
C GLN A 108 24.69 11.46 6.02
N ARG A 109 25.71 11.39 6.89
CA ARG A 109 27.05 10.87 6.54
C ARG A 109 26.99 9.41 6.08
N LEU A 110 26.13 8.61 6.71
CA LEU A 110 25.89 7.20 6.38
C LEU A 110 24.93 7.02 5.18
N GLN A 111 24.71 8.06 4.37
CA GLN A 111 23.98 8.00 3.11
C GLN A 111 22.52 7.55 3.24
N ILE A 112 21.83 7.87 4.35
CA ILE A 112 20.40 7.58 4.51
C ILE A 112 19.55 8.13 3.34
N VAL A 113 19.96 9.24 2.73
CA VAL A 113 19.28 9.85 1.57
C VAL A 113 19.20 8.87 0.40
N THR A 114 20.23 8.04 0.18
CA THR A 114 20.21 7.01 -0.86
C THR A 114 19.11 5.98 -0.60
N VAL A 115 18.93 5.57 0.65
CA VAL A 115 17.87 4.64 1.06
C VAL A 115 16.49 5.29 0.83
N LEU A 116 16.32 6.54 1.27
CA LEU A 116 15.06 7.27 1.13
C LEU A 116 14.69 7.51 -0.34
N ASN A 117 15.66 7.77 -1.21
CA ASN A 117 15.40 7.94 -2.65
C ASN A 117 14.90 6.64 -3.30
N ARG A 118 15.47 5.50 -2.92
CA ARG A 118 15.02 4.17 -3.39
C ARG A 118 13.59 3.88 -2.89
N LEU A 119 13.32 4.19 -1.62
CA LEU A 119 11.98 4.05 -1.04
C LEU A 119 10.97 5.00 -1.68
N GLU A 120 11.34 6.24 -2.03
CA GLU A 120 10.47 7.17 -2.74
C GLU A 120 10.12 6.65 -4.14
N PHE A 121 11.10 6.12 -4.87
CA PHE A 121 10.87 5.53 -6.17
C PHE A 121 9.91 4.34 -6.08
N PHE A 122 10.17 3.41 -5.15
CA PHE A 122 9.27 2.29 -4.86
C PHE A 122 7.86 2.76 -4.50
N SER A 123 7.75 3.82 -3.68
CA SER A 123 6.45 4.36 -3.27
C SER A 123 5.70 5.03 -4.42
N ALA A 124 6.42 5.74 -5.31
CA ALA A 124 5.84 6.40 -6.47
C ALA A 124 5.21 5.39 -7.44
N VAL A 125 5.84 4.23 -7.59
CA VAL A 125 5.34 3.13 -8.43
C VAL A 125 4.01 2.61 -7.89
N ILE A 126 3.92 2.38 -6.58
CA ILE A 126 2.67 1.91 -5.94
C ILE A 126 1.57 2.97 -6.05
N GLU A 127 1.88 4.22 -5.75
CA GLU A 127 0.92 5.33 -5.82
C GLU A 127 0.41 5.58 -7.26
N SER A 128 1.22 5.24 -8.28
CA SER A 128 0.80 5.34 -9.68
C SER A 128 -0.23 4.28 -10.12
N ARG A 129 -0.55 3.29 -9.27
CA ARG A 129 -1.51 2.20 -9.53
C ARG A 129 -1.20 1.32 -10.74
N ILE A 130 0.06 1.29 -11.15
CA ILE A 130 0.54 0.38 -12.20
C ILE A 130 0.83 -1.03 -11.66
N THR A 131 0.87 -1.18 -10.35
CA THR A 131 1.11 -2.44 -9.63
C THR A 131 -0.12 -2.87 -8.84
N ASP A 132 -0.26 -4.17 -8.61
CA ASP A 132 -1.14 -4.70 -7.57
C ASP A 132 -0.50 -4.47 -6.19
N GLU A 133 -1.06 -3.52 -5.44
CA GLU A 133 -0.59 -3.14 -4.11
C GLU A 133 -0.74 -4.27 -3.09
N GLU A 134 -1.75 -5.13 -3.21
CA GLU A 134 -1.96 -6.23 -2.25
C GLU A 134 -0.79 -7.21 -2.29
N LEU A 135 -0.31 -7.51 -3.50
CA LEU A 135 0.87 -8.37 -3.71
C LEU A 135 2.14 -7.76 -3.11
N LEU A 136 2.25 -6.43 -3.10
CA LEU A 136 3.41 -5.72 -2.55
C LEU A 136 3.33 -5.55 -1.04
N TYR A 137 2.14 -5.25 -0.53
CA TYR A 137 1.90 -4.90 0.88
C TYR A 137 2.31 -6.04 1.82
N VAL A 138 1.83 -7.26 1.57
CA VAL A 138 2.04 -8.40 2.48
C VAL A 138 3.53 -8.65 2.79
N PRO A 139 4.43 -8.77 1.79
CA PRO A 139 5.85 -9.04 2.08
C PRO A 139 6.67 -7.80 2.49
N THR A 140 6.27 -6.58 2.10
CA THR A 140 7.15 -5.39 2.25
C THR A 140 6.72 -4.41 3.34
N SER A 141 5.43 -4.40 3.71
CA SER A 141 4.84 -3.34 4.54
C SER A 141 5.51 -3.16 5.89
N LYS A 142 5.83 -4.26 6.58
CA LYS A 142 6.45 -4.23 7.91
C LYS A 142 7.81 -3.52 7.88
N LEU A 143 8.74 -4.00 7.04
CA LEU A 143 10.07 -3.40 6.92
C LEU A 143 9.98 -1.94 6.48
N PHE A 144 9.12 -1.65 5.49
CA PHE A 144 8.89 -0.30 5.01
C PHE A 144 8.42 0.62 6.14
N CYS A 145 7.35 0.27 6.85
CA CYS A 145 6.79 1.10 7.91
C CYS A 145 7.73 1.26 9.10
N GLU A 146 8.40 0.19 9.53
CA GLU A 146 9.39 0.24 10.61
C GLU A 146 10.55 1.17 10.27
N PHE A 147 11.07 1.10 9.05
CA PHE A 147 12.18 1.94 8.61
C PHE A 147 11.78 3.42 8.55
N ILE A 148 10.62 3.75 7.97
CA ILE A 148 10.13 5.13 7.90
C ILE A 148 9.83 5.67 9.30
N SER A 149 9.19 4.88 10.17
CA SER A 149 8.90 5.28 11.55
C SER A 149 10.17 5.56 12.35
N SER A 150 11.21 4.74 12.18
CA SER A 150 12.50 4.89 12.88
C SER A 150 13.36 6.05 12.36
N ASN A 151 12.99 6.64 11.23
CA ASN A 151 13.72 7.74 10.60
C ASN A 151 12.83 8.97 10.36
N HIS A 152 11.69 9.05 11.05
CA HIS A 152 10.68 10.07 10.83
C HIS A 152 11.22 11.49 11.10
N VAL A 153 12.08 11.69 12.10
CA VAL A 153 12.67 13.01 12.37
C VAL A 153 13.51 13.48 11.19
N PHE A 154 14.39 12.61 10.69
CA PHE A 154 15.26 12.93 9.57
C PHE A 154 14.45 13.24 8.30
N ILE A 155 13.42 12.45 8.02
CA ILE A 155 12.50 12.67 6.89
C ILE A 155 11.75 14.01 7.06
N SER A 156 11.33 14.33 8.29
CA SER A 156 10.61 15.57 8.59
C SER A 156 11.47 16.80 8.39
N LEU A 157 12.76 16.73 8.77
CA LEU A 157 13.73 17.81 8.53
C LEU A 157 13.98 18.06 7.04
N LEU A 158 14.12 17.00 6.23
CA LEU A 158 14.29 17.16 4.78
C LEU A 158 13.08 17.83 4.13
N ARG A 159 11.90 17.66 4.72
CA ARG A 159 10.64 18.24 4.25
C ARG A 159 10.39 19.67 4.73
N ASP A 160 11.22 20.24 5.60
CA ASP A 160 11.06 21.62 6.05
C ASP A 160 11.23 22.63 4.88
N SER A 161 12.11 22.30 3.92
CA SER A 161 12.42 23.15 2.76
C SER A 161 11.55 22.88 1.51
N GLY A 162 10.49 22.07 1.60
CA GLY A 162 9.62 21.78 0.45
C GLY A 162 8.71 20.57 0.65
N THR A 163 8.49 19.78 -0.41
CA THR A 163 7.73 18.51 -0.33
C THR A 163 8.49 17.32 -0.91
N PRO A 164 9.77 17.09 -0.55
CA PRO A 164 10.43 15.85 -0.91
C PRO A 164 9.72 14.65 -0.26
N TYR A 165 9.89 13.47 -0.85
CA TYR A 165 9.36 12.21 -0.32
C TYR A 165 7.83 12.18 -0.19
N LYS A 166 7.10 12.80 -1.13
CA LYS A 166 5.63 12.86 -1.08
C LYS A 166 5.02 11.47 -1.17
N ASN A 167 5.50 10.63 -2.09
CA ASN A 167 4.91 9.31 -2.31
C ASN A 167 5.25 8.38 -1.14
N LEU A 168 6.48 8.46 -0.61
CA LEU A 168 6.93 7.72 0.56
C LEU A 168 6.07 8.01 1.79
N VAL A 169 5.82 9.29 2.10
CA VAL A 169 4.98 9.65 3.25
C VAL A 169 3.51 9.24 3.02
N SER A 170 2.97 9.43 1.80
CA SER A 170 1.61 8.99 1.45
C SER A 170 1.44 7.49 1.68
N LEU A 171 2.35 6.69 1.12
CA LEU A 171 2.30 5.25 1.22
C LEU A 171 2.49 4.80 2.67
N TYR A 172 3.40 5.41 3.42
CA TYR A 172 3.59 5.13 4.85
C TYR A 172 2.32 5.38 5.66
N LEU A 173 1.65 6.53 5.49
CA LEU A 173 0.42 6.83 6.22
C LEU A 173 -0.70 5.84 5.87
N LYS A 174 -0.77 5.42 4.60
CA LYS A 174 -1.71 4.42 4.13
C LYS A 174 -1.45 3.05 4.74
N TRP A 175 -0.21 2.57 4.66
CA TRP A 175 0.19 1.24 5.12
C TRP A 175 0.25 1.13 6.64
N SER A 176 0.73 2.15 7.35
CA SER A 176 0.74 2.17 8.83
C SER A 176 -0.68 2.08 9.40
N LYS A 177 -1.63 2.84 8.83
CA LYS A 177 -3.05 2.74 9.20
C LYS A 177 -3.61 1.35 8.91
N ARG A 178 -3.28 0.76 7.77
CA ARG A 178 -3.73 -0.59 7.41
C ARG A 178 -3.17 -1.64 8.38
N MET A 179 -1.88 -1.57 8.70
CA MET A 179 -1.23 -2.45 9.67
C MET A 179 -1.86 -2.33 11.07
N GLU A 180 -2.20 -1.11 11.50
CA GLU A 180 -2.89 -0.87 12.77
C GLU A 180 -4.27 -1.56 12.79
N VAL A 181 -5.04 -1.42 11.71
CA VAL A 181 -6.34 -2.09 11.57
C VAL A 181 -6.19 -3.62 11.58
N GLU A 182 -5.20 -4.17 10.88
CA GLU A 182 -4.93 -5.61 10.86
C GLU A 182 -4.54 -6.13 12.25
N LYS A 183 -3.71 -5.38 12.99
CA LYS A 183 -3.35 -5.70 14.38
C LYS A 183 -4.58 -5.72 15.29
N LEU A 184 -5.46 -4.71 15.19
CA LEU A 184 -6.68 -4.64 15.98
C LEU A 184 -7.64 -5.80 15.67
N LYS A 185 -7.77 -6.18 14.39
CA LYS A 185 -8.59 -7.34 13.99
C LYS A 185 -8.07 -8.64 14.60
N LEU A 186 -6.75 -8.86 14.56
CA LEU A 186 -6.14 -10.03 15.17
C LEU A 186 -6.42 -10.08 16.68
N GLN A 187 -6.31 -8.94 17.37
CA GLN A 187 -6.62 -8.86 18.80
C GLN A 187 -8.09 -9.17 19.11
N VAL A 188 -9.03 -8.74 18.25
CA VAL A 188 -10.46 -9.07 18.36
C VAL A 188 -10.66 -10.58 18.21
N GLU A 189 -10.04 -11.20 17.20
CA GLU A 189 -10.15 -12.64 16.96
C GLU A 189 -9.59 -13.47 18.13
N GLU A 190 -8.41 -13.10 18.64
CA GLU A 190 -7.81 -13.72 19.83
C GLU A 190 -8.68 -13.56 21.07
N THR A 191 -9.26 -12.37 21.27
CA THR A 191 -10.15 -12.11 22.41
C THR A 191 -11.43 -12.92 22.29
N GLN A 192 -12.02 -13.03 21.10
CA GLN A 192 -13.19 -13.87 20.85
C GLN A 192 -12.90 -15.36 21.06
N HIS A 193 -11.71 -15.82 20.67
CA HIS A 193 -11.28 -17.20 20.92
C HIS A 193 -11.22 -17.47 22.43
N LYS A 194 -10.56 -16.60 23.20
CA LYS A 194 -10.47 -16.69 24.66
C LYS A 194 -11.84 -16.67 25.34
N ILE A 195 -12.76 -15.82 24.87
CA ILE A 195 -14.14 -15.78 25.38
C ILE A 195 -14.86 -17.10 25.11
N LYS A 196 -14.67 -17.73 23.95
CA LYS A 196 -15.28 -19.04 23.65
C LYS A 196 -14.73 -20.13 24.56
N GLU A 197 -13.42 -20.17 24.78
CA GLU A 197 -12.78 -21.15 25.66
C GLU A 197 -13.20 -20.99 27.14
N GLN A 198 -13.22 -19.75 27.64
CA GLN A 198 -13.58 -19.47 29.05
C GLN A 198 -15.10 -19.47 29.29
N GLY A 199 -15.90 -19.09 28.29
CA GLY A 199 -17.36 -19.08 28.35
C GLY A 199 -17.98 -20.48 28.40
N THR A 200 -17.31 -21.49 27.84
CA THR A 200 -17.69 -22.90 28.00
C THR A 200 -17.42 -23.42 29.42
N ASP A 201 -16.37 -22.95 30.08
CA ASP A 201 -16.02 -23.36 31.44
C ASP A 201 -16.96 -22.79 32.51
N TYR A 202 -17.52 -21.59 32.28
CA TYR A 202 -18.43 -20.93 33.21
C TYR A 202 -19.78 -21.67 33.37
N HIS A 203 -20.20 -22.46 32.37
CA HIS A 203 -21.47 -23.20 32.39
C HIS A 203 -21.37 -24.67 32.85
N SER A 204 -20.16 -25.17 33.18
CA SER A 204 -19.94 -26.59 33.50
C SER A 204 -19.79 -26.93 34.99
N SER A 205 -20.04 -26.01 35.93
CA SER A 205 -20.11 -26.37 37.36
C SER A 205 -21.56 -26.65 37.77
N PRO A 206 -21.99 -27.92 37.96
CA PRO A 206 -23.27 -28.17 38.60
C PRO A 206 -23.23 -27.66 40.05
N PRO A 207 -24.35 -27.18 40.60
CA PRO A 207 -24.41 -26.78 42.00
C PRO A 207 -24.09 -27.99 42.87
N ILE A 208 -22.97 -27.92 43.61
CA ILE A 208 -22.66 -28.87 44.68
C ILE A 208 -23.66 -28.56 45.80
N GLY A 209 -24.75 -29.31 45.85
CA GLY A 209 -25.72 -29.21 46.94
C GLY A 209 -27.10 -29.81 46.62
N MET A 210 -27.22 -31.13 46.74
CA MET A 210 -28.26 -31.77 47.56
C MET A 210 -27.88 -33.21 47.88
#